data_AF-A0A3M9YFI1-F1
#
_entry.id   AF-A0A3M9YFI1-F1
#
_cell.length_a   1.000
_cell.length_b   1.000
_cell.length_c   1.000
_cell.angle_alpha   90.00
_cell.angle_beta   90.00
_cell.angle_gamma   90.00
#
_symmetry.space_group_name_H-M   'P 1'
#
loop_
_entity.id
_entity.type
_entity.pdbx_description
1 polymer ?
#
loop_
_entity_poly.entity_id
_entity_poly.type
_entity_poly.pdbx_seq_one_letter_code
_entity_poly.pdbx_strand_id
1 'polypeptide(L)'
;MADMQPSRQYARSRVPLFVRRYANDIGRCARAASFPLRGIWYFLRNKEFYPLFLSRLLPLSIISVLVYVILFTFTFLPQLALLAIFQGRSAWLNATILVLGEGLVVIQGLFEGFFVDEARVDVFDATLIKYSHTDLVSPHRILFPDAPTAIKMLGKPTSSAIYTPWSMIQIIEVIVFLPLNFIPIFGAPAFIIITGTRLGKLAHYRWFQLRGLSKKEMKQEISSRVWEYVWFGTVAMILELIPVFSFFFLLTTSAGSAMWAARIEDEKRRLAVGDLVGDGGPSASSPSQAVSPPAYEDDPV
;
A
#
# COMPACT_ATOMS: atom_id res chain seq x y z
N MET A 1 -44.91 38.80 -41.67
CA MET A 1 -43.66 38.03 -41.90
C MET A 1 -42.87 38.09 -40.61
N ALA A 2 -42.99 37.04 -39.78
CA ALA A 2 -42.29 36.92 -38.52
C ALA A 2 -41.08 35.99 -38.74
N ASP A 3 -39.91 36.51 -38.43
CA ASP A 3 -38.62 35.85 -38.61
C ASP A 3 -38.45 34.79 -37.51
N MET A 4 -38.44 33.51 -37.89
CA MET A 4 -38.30 32.38 -36.98
C MET A 4 -36.82 31.99 -36.91
N GLN A 5 -36.09 32.52 -35.93
CA GLN A 5 -34.74 32.05 -35.62
C GLN A 5 -34.81 30.67 -34.94
N PRO A 6 -34.08 29.65 -35.42
CA PRO A 6 -33.99 28.38 -34.71
C PRO A 6 -33.02 28.51 -33.52
N SER A 7 -33.52 28.19 -32.34
CA SER A 7 -32.75 28.03 -31.10
C SER A 7 -31.64 27.00 -31.26
N ARG A 8 -30.37 27.44 -31.20
CA ARG A 8 -29.21 26.56 -31.07
C ARG A 8 -29.20 25.92 -29.67
N GLN A 9 -29.92 24.81 -29.54
CA GLN A 9 -29.89 23.99 -28.34
C GLN A 9 -28.59 23.16 -28.34
N TYR A 10 -27.82 23.32 -27.26
CA TYR A 10 -26.54 22.69 -26.96
C TYR A 10 -26.46 21.22 -27.38
N ALA A 11 -25.65 20.93 -28.39
CA ALA A 11 -25.16 19.58 -28.67
C ALA A 11 -24.20 19.15 -27.56
N ARG A 12 -24.74 18.65 -26.44
CA ARG A 12 -23.97 17.88 -25.46
C ARG A 12 -23.50 16.61 -26.18
N SER A 13 -22.22 16.56 -26.55
CA SER A 13 -21.58 15.38 -27.12
C SER A 13 -21.82 14.17 -26.20
N ARG A 14 -22.75 13.29 -26.58
CA ARG A 14 -23.00 12.03 -25.88
C ARG A 14 -21.86 11.08 -26.20
N VAL A 15 -20.77 11.20 -25.47
CA VAL A 15 -19.72 10.18 -25.47
C VAL A 15 -20.37 8.86 -25.04
N PRO A 16 -20.17 7.75 -25.77
CA PRO A 16 -20.80 6.47 -25.43
C PRO A 16 -20.47 6.04 -24.00
N LEU A 17 -21.43 5.45 -23.29
CA LEU A 17 -21.27 5.03 -21.88
C LEU A 17 -20.07 4.09 -21.67
N PHE A 18 -19.74 3.25 -22.66
CA PHE A 18 -18.58 2.35 -22.60
C PHE A 18 -17.25 3.13 -22.62
N VAL A 19 -17.13 4.16 -23.47
CA VAL A 19 -15.94 5.02 -23.55
C VAL A 19 -15.76 5.78 -22.23
N ARG A 20 -16.87 6.29 -21.66
CA ARG A 20 -16.84 6.98 -20.36
C ARG A 20 -16.44 6.05 -19.21
N ARG A 21 -16.90 4.79 -19.21
CA ARG A 21 -16.51 3.79 -18.22
C ARG A 21 -15.02 3.43 -18.33
N TYR A 22 -14.55 3.16 -19.54
CA TYR A 22 -13.15 2.81 -19.79
C TYR A 22 -12.20 3.97 -19.45
N ALA A 23 -12.55 5.20 -19.84
CA ALA A 23 -11.78 6.40 -19.50
C ALA A 23 -11.73 6.64 -17.98
N ASN A 24 -12.85 6.42 -17.27
CA ASN A 24 -12.89 6.54 -15.81
C ASN A 24 -12.00 5.48 -15.14
N ASP A 25 -12.00 4.24 -15.63
CA ASP A 25 -11.18 3.17 -15.08
C ASP A 25 -9.67 3.40 -15.33
N ILE A 26 -9.29 3.89 -16.51
CA ILE A 26 -7.92 4.33 -16.80
C ILE A 26 -7.52 5.47 -15.86
N GLY A 27 -8.39 6.47 -15.68
CA GLY A 27 -8.13 7.59 -14.78
C GLY A 27 -8.00 7.18 -13.31
N ARG A 28 -8.70 6.13 -12.87
CA ARG A 28 -8.52 5.53 -11.53
C ARG A 28 -7.17 4.83 -11.43
N CYS A 29 -6.82 4.02 -12.42
CA CYS A 29 -5.55 3.28 -12.46
C CYS A 29 -4.34 4.22 -12.49
N ALA A 30 -4.35 5.25 -13.34
CA ALA A 30 -3.28 6.24 -13.42
C ALA A 30 -3.12 7.02 -12.12
N ARG A 31 -4.24 7.35 -11.44
CA ARG A 31 -4.18 7.97 -10.11
C ARG A 31 -3.57 7.02 -9.08
N ALA A 32 -3.98 5.76 -9.04
CA ALA A 32 -3.42 4.75 -8.16
C ALA A 32 -1.91 4.59 -8.36
N ALA A 33 -1.46 4.46 -9.62
CA ALA A 33 -0.05 4.40 -10.01
C ALA A 33 0.77 5.62 -9.57
N SER A 34 0.12 6.79 -9.43
CA SER A 34 0.82 8.02 -9.04
C SER A 34 1.10 8.11 -7.54
N PHE A 35 0.43 7.34 -6.69
CA PHE A 35 0.60 7.47 -5.23
C PHE A 35 1.97 7.06 -4.70
N PRO A 36 2.63 5.99 -5.16
CA PRO A 36 4.01 5.69 -4.76
C PRO A 36 4.95 6.86 -5.08
N LEU A 37 4.79 7.48 -6.26
CA LEU A 37 5.56 8.66 -6.67
C LEU A 37 5.25 9.90 -5.83
N ARG A 38 3.96 10.14 -5.54
CA ARG A 38 3.54 11.21 -4.63
C ARG A 38 4.08 10.99 -3.22
N GLY A 39 4.19 9.73 -2.80
CA GLY A 39 4.80 9.31 -1.54
C GLY A 39 6.22 9.84 -1.39
N ILE A 40 7.03 9.74 -2.44
CA ILE A 40 8.39 10.28 -2.47
C ILE A 40 8.37 11.79 -2.24
N TRP A 41 7.58 12.51 -3.03
CA TRP A 41 7.49 13.97 -2.92
C TRP A 41 6.97 14.42 -1.56
N TYR A 42 5.97 13.71 -1.02
CA TYR A 42 5.41 13.95 0.30
C TYR A 42 6.46 13.74 1.39
N PHE A 43 7.18 12.61 1.34
CA PHE A 43 8.20 12.29 2.33
C PHE A 43 9.33 13.34 2.33
N LEU A 44 9.80 13.75 1.14
CA LEU A 44 10.85 14.76 0.99
C LEU A 44 10.41 16.16 1.47
N ARG A 45 9.13 16.50 1.34
CA ARG A 45 8.60 17.80 1.79
C ARG A 45 8.36 17.85 3.30
N ASN A 46 8.13 16.71 3.93
CA ASN A 46 7.80 16.61 5.34
C ASN A 46 9.01 16.10 6.15
N LYS A 47 9.88 17.04 6.56
CA LYS A 47 11.10 16.76 7.32
C LYS A 47 10.87 16.00 8.63
N GLU A 48 9.65 16.04 9.17
CA GLU A 48 9.27 15.27 10.35
C GLU A 48 9.46 13.76 10.20
N PHE A 49 9.38 13.22 8.98
CA PHE A 49 9.53 11.79 8.69
C PHE A 49 11.00 11.34 8.64
N TYR A 50 11.95 12.26 8.52
CA TYR A 50 13.38 11.93 8.40
C TYR A 50 13.93 11.23 9.65
N PRO A 51 13.60 11.67 10.89
CA PRO A 51 13.92 10.91 12.08
C PRO A 51 13.44 9.46 12.05
N LEU A 52 12.25 9.14 11.52
CA LEU A 52 11.79 7.75 11.43
C LEU A 52 12.67 6.92 10.49
N PHE A 53 13.06 7.48 9.36
CA PHE A 53 13.98 6.81 8.44
C PHE A 53 15.37 6.61 9.07
N LEU A 54 15.96 7.67 9.64
CA LEU A 54 17.33 7.64 10.17
C LEU A 54 17.44 6.82 11.47
N SER A 55 16.47 6.93 12.37
CA SER A 55 16.43 6.20 13.65
C SER A 55 16.31 4.70 13.48
N ARG A 56 15.78 4.24 12.34
CA ARG A 56 15.68 2.82 12.00
C ARG A 56 16.87 2.38 11.17
N LEU A 57 17.33 3.18 10.21
CA LEU A 57 18.48 2.85 9.36
C LEU A 57 19.77 2.63 10.16
N LEU A 58 20.03 3.44 11.18
CA LEU A 58 21.28 3.35 11.96
C LEU A 58 21.36 2.03 12.78
N PRO A 59 20.35 1.64 13.59
CA PRO A 59 20.32 0.33 14.22
C PRO A 59 20.39 -0.82 13.21
N LEU A 60 19.70 -0.70 12.07
CA LEU A 60 19.75 -1.70 11.00
C LEU A 60 21.20 -1.90 10.51
N SER A 61 21.93 -0.82 10.22
CA SER A 61 23.32 -0.90 9.79
C SER A 61 24.23 -1.50 10.87
N ILE A 62 24.07 -1.09 12.13
CA ILE A 62 24.86 -1.62 13.25
C ILE A 62 24.63 -3.12 13.41
N ILE A 63 23.36 -3.55 13.40
CA ILE A 63 23.05 -4.97 13.57
C ILE A 63 23.56 -5.78 12.38
N SER A 64 23.44 -5.30 11.14
CA SER A 64 24.04 -6.00 9.98
C SER A 64 25.53 -6.19 10.10
N VAL A 65 26.27 -5.17 10.53
CA VAL A 65 27.71 -5.27 10.76
C VAL A 65 27.99 -6.31 11.85
N LEU A 66 27.26 -6.27 12.96
CA LEU A 66 27.41 -7.23 14.04
C LEU A 66 27.15 -8.68 13.58
N VAL A 67 26.07 -8.91 12.82
CA VAL A 67 25.73 -10.22 12.26
C VAL A 67 26.86 -10.73 11.37
N TYR A 68 27.37 -9.90 10.46
CA TYR A 68 28.50 -10.30 9.62
C TYR A 68 29.76 -10.57 10.42
N VAL A 69 30.09 -9.74 11.42
CA VAL A 69 31.27 -9.99 12.28
C VAL A 69 31.15 -11.35 12.97
N ILE A 70 29.99 -11.69 13.51
CA ILE A 70 29.75 -12.99 14.15
C ILE A 70 29.90 -14.12 13.12
N LEU A 71 29.24 -14.05 11.96
CA LEU A 71 29.32 -15.09 10.94
C LEU A 71 30.74 -15.26 10.36
N PHE A 72 31.45 -14.17 10.11
CA PHE A 72 32.84 -14.24 9.66
C PHE A 72 33.78 -14.78 10.75
N THR A 73 33.48 -14.57 12.02
CA THR A 73 34.30 -15.11 13.12
C THR A 73 34.08 -16.60 13.31
N PHE A 74 32.82 -17.06 13.29
CA PHE A 74 32.48 -18.43 13.68
C PHE A 74 32.25 -19.39 12.51
N THR A 75 31.70 -18.92 11.38
CA THR A 75 31.33 -19.77 10.24
C THR A 75 32.38 -19.80 9.14
N PHE A 76 33.09 -18.69 8.92
CA PHE A 76 34.05 -18.57 7.80
C PHE A 76 35.19 -19.59 7.86
N LEU A 77 35.87 -19.74 9.00
CA LEU A 77 37.01 -20.68 9.12
C LEU A 77 36.58 -22.13 8.91
N PRO A 78 35.51 -22.64 9.57
CA PRO A 78 35.00 -23.99 9.32
C PRO A 78 34.59 -24.23 7.86
N GLN A 79 33.87 -23.28 7.24
CA GLN A 79 33.45 -23.39 5.85
C GLN A 79 34.63 -23.37 4.88
N LEU A 80 35.61 -22.49 5.12
CA LEU A 80 36.85 -22.42 4.35
C LEU A 80 37.61 -23.74 4.43
N ALA A 81 37.76 -24.31 5.61
CA ALA A 81 38.46 -25.59 5.79
C ALA A 81 37.77 -26.73 5.03
N LEU A 82 36.44 -26.81 5.08
CA LEU A 82 35.66 -27.81 4.36
C LEU A 82 35.80 -27.63 2.84
N LEU A 83 35.64 -26.40 2.34
CA LEU A 83 35.73 -26.09 0.91
C LEU A 83 37.16 -26.27 0.37
N ALA A 84 38.18 -26.02 1.18
CA ALA A 84 39.58 -26.17 0.80
C ALA A 84 39.93 -27.61 0.42
N ILE A 85 39.25 -28.61 1.01
CA ILE A 85 39.43 -30.03 0.68
C ILE A 85 39.05 -30.31 -0.78
N PHE A 86 37.98 -29.69 -1.29
CA PHE A 86 37.45 -29.97 -2.63
C PHE A 86 37.94 -29.00 -3.70
N GLN A 87 38.18 -27.74 -3.33
CA GLN A 87 38.33 -26.62 -4.27
C GLN A 87 39.71 -25.95 -4.17
N GLY A 88 40.51 -26.30 -3.15
CA GLY A 88 41.86 -25.77 -2.94
C GLY A 88 41.87 -24.25 -2.85
N ARG A 89 42.58 -23.59 -3.77
CA ARG A 89 42.82 -22.14 -3.73
C ARG A 89 41.59 -21.27 -4.00
N SER A 90 40.52 -21.78 -4.60
CA SER A 90 39.29 -21.00 -4.80
C SER A 90 38.33 -21.05 -3.61
N ALA A 91 38.62 -21.90 -2.61
CA ALA A 91 37.77 -22.11 -1.44
C ALA A 91 37.51 -20.82 -0.64
N TRP A 92 38.47 -19.90 -0.55
CA TRP A 92 38.28 -18.64 0.16
C TRP A 92 37.22 -17.74 -0.48
N LEU A 93 37.15 -17.72 -1.81
CA LEU A 93 36.14 -16.94 -2.52
C LEU A 93 34.75 -17.55 -2.31
N ASN A 94 34.63 -18.87 -2.47
CA ASN A 94 33.35 -19.56 -2.29
C ASN A 94 32.88 -19.53 -0.83
N ALA A 95 33.78 -19.67 0.15
CA ALA A 95 33.46 -19.50 1.57
C ALA A 95 32.97 -18.09 1.87
N THR A 96 33.62 -17.06 1.29
CA THR A 96 33.18 -15.66 1.44
C THR A 96 31.76 -15.46 0.89
N ILE A 97 31.48 -15.97 -0.31
CA ILE A 97 30.14 -15.88 -0.91
C ILE A 97 29.10 -16.58 -0.05
N LEU A 98 29.43 -17.75 0.52
CA LEU A 98 28.53 -18.51 1.37
C LEU A 98 28.20 -17.75 2.67
N VAL A 99 29.19 -17.24 3.39
CA VAL A 99 28.99 -16.41 4.59
C VAL A 99 28.19 -15.16 4.27
N LEU A 100 28.49 -14.50 3.15
CA LEU A 100 27.73 -13.33 2.71
C LEU A 100 26.26 -13.68 2.43
N GLY A 101 26.00 -14.81 1.77
CA GLY A 101 24.66 -15.32 1.49
C GLY A 101 23.89 -15.68 2.77
N GLU A 102 24.50 -16.42 3.69
CA GLU A 102 23.90 -16.73 5.01
C GLU A 102 23.57 -15.45 5.79
N GLY A 103 24.51 -14.50 5.81
CA GLY A 103 24.30 -13.22 6.46
C GLY A 103 23.17 -12.42 5.82
N LEU A 104 23.02 -12.45 4.49
CA LEU A 104 21.89 -11.82 3.81
C LEU A 104 20.55 -12.42 4.28
N VAL A 105 20.44 -13.74 4.41
CA VAL A 105 19.20 -14.40 4.89
C VAL A 105 18.89 -13.99 6.33
N VAL A 106 19.88 -14.00 7.22
CA VAL A 106 19.71 -13.61 8.63
C VAL A 106 19.31 -12.14 8.75
N ILE A 107 20.01 -11.26 8.02
CA ILE A 107 19.76 -9.82 8.02
C ILE A 107 18.37 -9.51 7.48
N GLN A 108 17.97 -10.12 6.36
CA GLN A 108 16.63 -9.94 5.79
C GLN A 108 15.53 -10.35 6.78
N GLY A 109 15.67 -11.52 7.42
CA GLY A 109 14.71 -11.98 8.41
C GLY A 109 14.55 -11.03 9.60
N LEU A 110 15.68 -10.51 10.13
CA LEU A 110 15.66 -9.56 11.23
C LEU A 110 15.05 -8.21 10.83
N PHE A 111 15.36 -7.76 9.61
CA PHE A 111 14.91 -6.48 9.07
C PHE A 111 13.40 -6.47 8.82
N GLU A 112 12.90 -7.46 8.09
CA GLU A 112 11.50 -7.55 7.72
C GLU A 112 10.59 -7.70 8.94
N GLY A 113 11.01 -8.50 9.94
CA GLY A 113 10.18 -8.86 11.08
C GLY A 113 10.02 -7.81 12.17
N PHE A 114 11.03 -6.98 12.44
CA PHE A 114 11.02 -6.11 13.63
C PHE A 114 11.07 -4.62 13.32
N PHE A 115 12.03 -4.17 12.52
CA PHE A 115 12.31 -2.73 12.36
C PHE A 115 11.52 -2.10 11.22
N VAL A 116 11.39 -2.84 10.12
CA VAL A 116 10.83 -2.30 8.89
C VAL A 116 9.31 -2.22 8.97
N ASP A 117 8.64 -3.24 9.50
CA ASP A 117 7.17 -3.23 9.64
C ASP A 117 6.69 -2.11 10.57
N GLU A 118 7.32 -1.95 11.75
CA GLU A 118 7.04 -0.83 12.67
C GLU A 118 7.19 0.53 11.99
N ALA A 119 8.28 0.75 11.25
CA ALA A 119 8.52 2.01 10.56
C ALA A 119 7.45 2.30 9.50
N ARG A 120 7.01 1.28 8.76
CA ARG A 120 5.92 1.43 7.78
C ARG A 120 4.59 1.77 8.46
N VAL A 121 4.27 1.13 9.60
CA VAL A 121 3.09 1.46 10.40
C VAL A 121 3.15 2.92 10.87
N ASP A 122 4.28 3.36 11.42
CA ASP A 122 4.45 4.73 11.92
C ASP A 122 4.29 5.76 10.80
N VAL A 123 4.90 5.52 9.63
CA VAL A 123 4.76 6.39 8.46
C VAL A 123 3.31 6.41 7.97
N PHE A 124 2.65 5.26 7.91
CA PHE A 124 1.26 5.13 7.45
C PHE A 124 0.30 5.89 8.38
N ASP A 125 0.35 5.60 9.68
CA ASP A 125 -0.53 6.19 10.70
C ASP A 125 -0.28 7.71 10.83
N ALA A 126 0.98 8.17 10.84
CA ALA A 126 1.30 9.61 10.86
C ALA A 126 0.79 10.33 9.60
N THR A 127 0.85 9.68 8.44
CA THR A 127 0.32 10.25 7.20
C THR A 127 -1.20 10.38 7.29
N LEU A 128 -1.93 9.38 7.79
CA LEU A 128 -3.38 9.50 8.00
C LEU A 128 -3.76 10.65 8.94
N ILE A 129 -3.02 10.83 10.04
CA ILE A 129 -3.23 11.97 10.96
C ILE A 129 -3.10 13.30 10.22
N LYS A 130 -2.06 13.46 9.38
CA LYS A 130 -1.87 14.67 8.57
C LYS A 130 -2.95 14.92 7.53
N TYR A 131 -3.64 13.87 7.10
CA TYR A 131 -4.81 13.96 6.22
C TYR A 131 -6.12 14.05 6.99
N SER A 132 -6.09 14.45 8.27
CA SER A 132 -7.27 14.64 9.13
C SER A 132 -8.06 13.37 9.43
N HIS A 133 -7.45 12.19 9.28
CA HIS A 133 -8.07 10.89 9.63
C HIS A 133 -7.54 10.34 10.95
N THR A 134 -7.44 11.22 11.95
CA THR A 134 -6.98 10.85 13.31
C THR A 134 -7.98 9.92 14.01
N ASP A 135 -9.25 10.06 13.66
CA ASP A 135 -10.37 9.22 14.11
C ASP A 135 -10.19 7.74 13.75
N LEU A 136 -9.57 7.42 12.60
CA LEU A 136 -9.26 6.04 12.22
C LEU A 136 -8.12 5.43 13.05
N VAL A 137 -7.15 6.25 13.45
CA VAL A 137 -5.93 5.78 14.14
C VAL A 137 -6.14 5.70 15.65
N SER A 138 -6.87 6.66 16.22
CA SER A 138 -7.07 6.82 17.68
C SER A 138 -7.60 5.57 18.42
N PRO A 139 -8.47 4.71 17.86
CA PRO A 139 -8.94 3.52 18.58
C PRO A 139 -7.86 2.43 18.72
N HIS A 140 -6.85 2.46 17.85
CA HIS A 140 -5.84 1.40 17.70
C HIS A 140 -4.47 1.79 18.26
N ARG A 141 -4.33 3.02 18.75
CA ARG A 141 -3.05 3.58 19.19
C ARG A 141 -3.24 4.75 20.15
N ILE A 142 -2.39 4.84 21.17
CA ILE A 142 -2.35 6.00 22.06
C ILE A 142 -1.85 7.20 21.24
N LEU A 143 -2.58 8.32 21.29
CA LEU A 143 -2.20 9.56 20.62
C LEU A 143 -1.95 10.67 21.65
N PHE A 144 -0.89 11.44 21.44
CA PHE A 144 -0.56 12.62 22.22
C PHE A 144 -0.96 13.89 21.44
N PRO A 145 -2.17 14.44 21.66
CA PRO A 145 -2.69 15.55 20.86
C PRO A 145 -1.86 16.83 20.97
N ASP A 146 -1.16 17.02 22.09
CA ASP A 146 -0.33 18.21 22.34
C ASP A 146 1.04 18.15 21.66
N ALA A 147 1.36 17.04 20.96
CA ALA A 147 2.65 16.89 20.31
C ALA A 147 2.74 17.80 19.06
N PRO A 148 3.91 18.41 18.80
CA PRO A 148 4.05 19.44 17.75
C PRO A 148 4.04 18.89 16.32
N THR A 149 3.90 17.58 16.13
CA THR A 149 4.22 16.88 14.88
C THR A 149 3.46 15.57 14.84
N ALA A 150 2.90 15.17 13.69
CA ALA A 150 2.06 13.98 13.57
C ALA A 150 2.77 12.70 14.02
N ILE A 151 4.09 12.61 13.79
CA ILE A 151 4.91 11.47 14.22
C ILE A 151 5.10 11.45 15.73
N LYS A 152 5.28 12.62 16.36
CA LYS A 152 5.41 12.71 17.82
C LYS A 152 4.08 12.50 18.54
N MET A 153 2.96 12.70 17.83
CA MET A 153 1.64 12.33 18.34
C MET A 153 1.48 10.81 18.49
N LEU A 154 2.25 10.01 17.74
CA LEU A 154 2.14 8.56 17.77
C LEU A 154 2.77 7.96 19.04
N GLY A 155 1.92 7.42 19.92
CA GLY A 155 2.34 6.61 21.07
C GLY A 155 2.54 5.13 20.70
N LYS A 156 2.51 4.23 21.68
CA LYS A 156 2.56 2.78 21.41
C LYS A 156 1.21 2.28 20.87
N PRO A 157 1.19 1.36 19.88
CA PRO A 157 -0.04 0.70 19.45
C PRO A 157 -0.71 -0.06 20.59
N THR A 158 -2.04 0.05 20.69
CA THR A 158 -2.85 -0.68 21.69
C THR A 158 -3.36 -2.02 21.14
N SER A 159 -3.47 -2.12 19.82
CA SER A 159 -3.77 -3.35 19.09
C SER A 159 -2.56 -3.81 18.26
N SER A 160 -2.60 -5.04 17.77
CA SER A 160 -1.62 -5.52 16.78
C SER A 160 -1.55 -4.53 15.60
N ALA A 161 -0.35 -4.06 15.29
CA ALA A 161 -0.10 -3.09 14.24
C ALA A 161 0.87 -3.72 13.25
N ILE A 162 0.29 -4.36 12.24
CA ILE A 162 1.02 -5.04 11.18
C ILE A 162 0.78 -4.27 9.90
N TYR A 163 1.84 -3.78 9.27
CA TYR A 163 1.68 -3.09 7.98
C TYR A 163 1.36 -4.09 6.87
N THR A 164 2.17 -5.16 6.78
CA THR A 164 1.95 -6.26 5.83
C THR A 164 2.07 -7.60 6.55
N PRO A 165 1.08 -8.51 6.42
CA PRO A 165 1.15 -9.81 7.06
C PRO A 165 2.26 -10.64 6.41
N TRP A 166 3.19 -11.13 7.22
CA TRP A 166 4.22 -12.03 6.75
C TRP A 166 3.59 -13.31 6.20
N SER A 167 4.04 -13.76 5.03
CA SER A 167 3.40 -14.85 4.30
C SER A 167 4.43 -15.71 3.59
N MET A 168 4.55 -16.98 4.02
CA MET A 168 5.36 -17.99 3.33
C MET A 168 4.93 -18.25 1.89
N ILE A 169 3.66 -18.02 1.62
CA ILE A 169 3.11 -18.08 0.26
C ILE A 169 3.78 -17.02 -0.63
N GLN A 170 4.25 -15.89 -0.08
CA GLN A 170 4.99 -14.86 -0.85
C GLN A 170 6.30 -15.38 -1.39
N ILE A 171 7.08 -16.02 -0.53
CA ILE A 171 8.38 -16.56 -0.92
C ILE A 171 8.18 -17.65 -1.96
N ILE A 172 7.21 -18.55 -1.74
CA ILE A 172 6.89 -19.62 -2.70
C ILE A 172 6.43 -19.04 -4.03
N GLU A 173 5.53 -18.05 -4.02
CA GLU A 173 5.04 -17.39 -5.23
C GLU A 173 6.16 -16.74 -6.04
N VAL A 174 7.09 -16.05 -5.36
CA VAL A 174 8.29 -15.48 -6.00
C VAL A 174 9.14 -16.58 -6.63
N ILE A 175 9.42 -17.68 -5.92
CA ILE A 175 10.20 -18.80 -6.46
C ILE A 175 9.52 -19.40 -7.69
N VAL A 176 8.19 -19.57 -7.66
CA VAL A 176 7.41 -20.13 -8.78
C VAL A 176 7.38 -19.20 -9.99
N PHE A 177 7.32 -17.88 -9.79
CA PHE A 177 7.31 -16.90 -10.88
C PHE A 177 8.70 -16.45 -11.32
N LEU A 178 9.76 -16.76 -10.58
CA LEU A 178 11.13 -16.39 -10.94
C LEU A 178 11.55 -16.91 -12.34
N PRO A 179 11.22 -18.16 -12.74
CA PRO A 179 11.49 -18.66 -14.09
C PRO A 179 10.87 -17.85 -15.22
N LEU A 180 9.83 -17.04 -14.94
CA LEU A 180 9.21 -16.18 -15.94
C LEU A 180 10.22 -15.20 -16.56
N ASN A 181 11.21 -14.78 -15.78
CA ASN A 181 12.28 -13.87 -16.24
C ASN A 181 13.17 -14.47 -17.34
N PHE A 182 13.15 -15.79 -17.56
CA PHE A 182 13.88 -16.42 -18.67
C PHE A 182 13.22 -16.18 -20.03
N ILE A 183 11.97 -15.70 -20.09
CA ILE A 183 11.32 -15.29 -21.34
C ILE A 183 11.83 -13.89 -21.72
N PRO A 184 12.55 -13.76 -22.85
CA PRO A 184 13.05 -12.45 -23.27
C PRO A 184 11.90 -11.46 -23.48
N ILE A 185 12.14 -10.19 -23.12
CA ILE A 185 11.22 -9.04 -23.30
C ILE A 185 9.97 -9.10 -22.40
N PHE A 186 9.27 -10.23 -22.32
CA PHE A 186 8.00 -10.35 -21.60
C PHE A 186 8.14 -10.83 -20.15
N GLY A 187 9.22 -11.55 -19.85
CA GLY A 187 9.42 -12.18 -18.55
C GLY A 187 9.46 -11.20 -17.39
N ALA A 188 10.36 -10.23 -17.46
CA ALA A 188 10.55 -9.23 -16.41
C ALA A 188 9.31 -8.34 -16.21
N PRO A 189 8.67 -7.76 -17.26
CA PRO A 189 7.44 -7.00 -17.07
C PRO A 189 6.31 -7.83 -16.43
N ALA A 190 6.13 -9.08 -16.86
CA ALA A 190 5.10 -9.93 -16.30
C ALA A 190 5.40 -10.27 -14.82
N PHE A 191 6.65 -10.57 -14.49
CA PHE A 191 7.09 -10.79 -13.10
C PHE A 191 6.81 -9.56 -12.23
N ILE A 192 7.17 -8.37 -12.71
CA ILE A 192 6.95 -7.10 -12.00
C ILE A 192 5.44 -6.86 -11.77
N ILE A 193 4.61 -7.07 -12.78
CA ILE A 193 3.16 -6.85 -12.66
C ILE A 193 2.53 -7.85 -11.68
N ILE A 194 2.90 -9.13 -11.77
CA ILE A 194 2.33 -10.19 -10.92
C ILE A 194 2.71 -9.96 -9.46
N THR A 195 4.01 -9.83 -9.17
CA THR A 195 4.50 -9.61 -7.80
C THR A 195 4.06 -8.24 -7.28
N GLY A 196 4.09 -7.21 -8.12
CA GLY A 196 3.60 -5.87 -7.80
C GLY A 196 2.13 -5.87 -7.41
N THR A 197 1.27 -6.60 -8.13
CA THR A 197 -0.16 -6.70 -7.81
C THR A 197 -0.41 -7.15 -6.37
N ARG A 198 0.41 -8.08 -5.87
CA ARG A 198 0.34 -8.52 -4.48
C ARG A 198 0.76 -7.42 -3.52
N LEU A 199 1.90 -6.78 -3.76
CA LEU A 199 2.38 -5.66 -2.95
C LEU A 199 1.33 -4.55 -2.85
N GLY A 200 0.68 -4.23 -3.97
CA GLY A 200 -0.42 -3.26 -4.01
C GLY A 200 -1.59 -3.66 -3.10
N LYS A 201 -2.07 -4.90 -3.19
CA LYS A 201 -3.15 -5.40 -2.32
C LYS A 201 -2.78 -5.34 -0.83
N LEU A 202 -1.50 -5.58 -0.50
CA LEU A 202 -1.00 -5.54 0.87
C LEU A 202 -0.76 -4.12 1.37
N ALA A 203 -0.54 -3.14 0.49
CA ALA A 203 -0.28 -1.74 0.87
C ALA A 203 -1.42 -1.08 1.67
N HIS A 204 -2.64 -1.62 1.59
CA HIS A 204 -3.82 -1.19 2.34
C HIS A 204 -4.20 -2.13 3.48
N TYR A 205 -3.40 -3.14 3.78
CA TYR A 205 -3.71 -4.10 4.83
C TYR A 205 -3.89 -3.42 6.20
N ARG A 206 -2.98 -2.50 6.56
CA ARG A 206 -3.12 -1.66 7.76
C ARG A 206 -4.42 -0.86 7.79
N TRP A 207 -4.82 -0.26 6.67
CA TRP A 207 -6.10 0.48 6.59
C TRP A 207 -7.32 -0.41 6.83
N PHE A 208 -7.31 -1.64 6.30
CA PHE A 208 -8.38 -2.60 6.56
C PHE A 208 -8.47 -2.98 8.05
N GLN A 209 -7.32 -3.10 8.72
CA GLN A 209 -7.27 -3.32 10.17
C GLN A 209 -7.82 -2.12 10.95
N LEU A 210 -7.42 -0.89 10.60
CA LEU A 210 -7.91 0.32 11.25
C LEU A 210 -9.43 0.51 11.09
N ARG A 211 -9.99 0.00 9.99
CA ARG A 211 -11.46 -0.02 9.77
C ARG A 211 -12.16 -1.20 10.44
N GLY A 212 -11.44 -2.14 11.05
CA GLY A 212 -12.01 -3.33 11.68
C GLY A 212 -12.73 -4.27 10.71
N LEU A 213 -12.34 -4.30 9.43
CA LEU A 213 -13.05 -5.10 8.42
C LEU A 213 -12.85 -6.60 8.62
N SER A 214 -13.92 -7.37 8.42
CA SER A 214 -13.83 -8.82 8.31
C SER A 214 -13.08 -9.25 7.05
N LYS A 215 -12.57 -10.50 7.02
CA LYS A 215 -11.88 -11.06 5.84
C LYS A 215 -12.74 -11.02 4.57
N LYS A 216 -14.07 -11.14 4.71
CA LYS A 216 -15.02 -11.09 3.59
C LYS A 216 -15.13 -9.68 3.02
N GLU A 217 -15.27 -8.68 3.89
CA GLU A 217 -15.35 -7.27 3.50
C GLU A 217 -14.03 -6.79 2.89
N MET A 218 -12.89 -7.20 3.46
CA MET A 218 -11.57 -6.92 2.89
C MET A 218 -11.44 -7.47 1.47
N LYS A 219 -11.89 -8.71 1.23
CA LYS A 219 -11.86 -9.29 -0.12
C LYS A 219 -12.76 -8.51 -1.08
N GLN A 220 -13.93 -8.04 -0.61
CA GLN A 220 -14.86 -7.24 -1.42
C GLN A 220 -14.26 -5.87 -1.80
N GLU A 221 -13.66 -5.18 -0.83
CA GLU A 221 -12.95 -3.91 -1.05
C GLU A 221 -11.81 -4.08 -2.05
N ILE A 222 -10.98 -5.12 -1.89
CA ILE A 222 -9.90 -5.44 -2.82
C ILE A 222 -10.46 -5.72 -4.23
N SER A 223 -11.53 -6.52 -4.32
CA SER A 223 -12.15 -6.91 -5.59
C SER A 223 -12.72 -5.71 -6.35
N SER A 224 -13.19 -4.68 -5.65
CA SER A 224 -13.75 -3.47 -6.26
C SER A 224 -12.69 -2.57 -6.95
N ARG A 225 -11.40 -2.78 -6.64
CA ARG A 225 -10.28 -1.90 -7.04
C ARG A 225 -9.04 -2.69 -7.49
N VAL A 226 -9.21 -3.92 -7.95
CA VAL A 226 -8.08 -4.81 -8.32
C VAL A 226 -7.09 -4.11 -9.24
N TRP A 227 -7.57 -3.44 -10.29
CA TRP A 227 -6.70 -2.74 -11.24
C TRP A 227 -5.95 -1.55 -10.62
N GLU A 228 -6.56 -0.83 -9.66
CA GLU A 228 -5.85 0.22 -8.93
C GLU A 228 -4.69 -0.37 -8.12
N TYR A 229 -4.90 -1.51 -7.45
CA TYR A 229 -3.85 -2.21 -6.72
C TYR A 229 -2.75 -2.76 -7.62
N VAL A 230 -3.11 -3.31 -8.79
CA VAL A 230 -2.14 -3.77 -9.81
C VAL A 230 -1.19 -2.63 -10.17
N TRP A 231 -1.73 -1.47 -10.53
CA TRP A 231 -0.92 -0.34 -10.99
C TRP A 231 -0.15 0.35 -9.87
N PHE A 232 -0.75 0.54 -8.69
CA PHE A 232 -0.05 1.02 -7.51
C PHE A 232 1.16 0.13 -7.19
N GLY A 233 0.91 -1.18 -7.12
CA GLY A 233 1.91 -2.16 -6.75
C GLY A 233 2.99 -2.36 -7.80
N THR A 234 2.65 -2.22 -9.08
CA THR A 234 3.63 -2.24 -10.19
C THR A 234 4.63 -1.08 -10.04
N VAL A 235 4.15 0.14 -9.82
CA VAL A 235 5.04 1.31 -9.64
C VAL A 235 5.85 1.18 -8.36
N ALA A 236 5.23 0.76 -7.25
CA ALA A 236 5.93 0.49 -6.00
C ALA A 236 7.07 -0.52 -6.18
N MET A 237 6.80 -1.64 -6.86
CA MET A 237 7.80 -2.66 -7.13
C MET A 237 8.95 -2.13 -7.99
N ILE A 238 8.66 -1.35 -9.04
CA ILE A 238 9.70 -0.73 -9.88
C ILE A 238 10.61 0.20 -9.04
N LEU A 239 10.04 0.96 -8.11
CA LEU A 239 10.82 1.81 -7.21
C LEU A 239 11.68 0.99 -6.26
N GLU A 240 11.13 -0.08 -5.69
CA GLU A 240 11.84 -0.98 -4.77
C GLU A 240 12.98 -1.77 -5.45
N LEU A 241 12.92 -1.96 -6.77
CA LEU A 241 14.01 -2.58 -7.55
C LEU A 241 15.27 -1.72 -7.61
N ILE A 242 15.19 -0.42 -7.29
CA ILE A 242 16.36 0.46 -7.27
C ILE A 242 17.22 0.10 -6.04
N PRO A 243 18.43 -0.46 -6.26
CA PRO A 243 19.30 -0.86 -5.15
C PRO A 243 19.67 0.33 -4.26
N VAL A 244 20.04 0.08 -3.00
CA VAL A 244 20.41 1.08 -1.97
C VAL A 244 19.24 1.94 -1.48
N PHE A 245 18.30 2.30 -2.36
CA PHE A 245 17.14 3.13 -2.03
C PHE A 245 15.90 2.32 -1.65
N SER A 246 15.98 0.99 -1.63
CA SER A 246 14.83 0.11 -1.35
C SER A 246 14.12 0.47 -0.05
N PHE A 247 14.84 0.64 1.06
CA PHE A 247 14.25 1.04 2.35
C PHE A 247 13.61 2.44 2.30
N PHE A 248 14.22 3.37 1.57
CA PHE A 248 13.64 4.70 1.36
C PHE A 248 12.32 4.59 0.59
N PHE A 249 12.34 3.94 -0.59
CA PHE A 249 11.15 3.80 -1.43
C PHE A 249 10.03 3.04 -0.74
N LEU A 250 10.38 2.08 0.09
CA LEU A 250 9.45 1.35 0.91
C LEU A 250 8.69 2.25 1.90
N LEU A 251 9.39 3.09 2.67
CA LEU A 251 8.72 4.05 3.57
C LEU A 251 7.91 5.08 2.77
N THR A 252 8.45 5.59 1.67
CA THR A 252 7.72 6.56 0.85
C THR A 252 6.47 5.95 0.19
N THR A 253 6.51 4.67 -0.16
CA THR A 253 5.36 3.92 -0.69
C THR A 253 4.31 3.71 0.39
N SER A 254 4.70 3.47 1.65
CA SER A 254 3.77 3.45 2.80
C SER A 254 3.10 4.80 3.04
N ALA A 255 3.82 5.92 2.88
CA ALA A 255 3.17 7.23 2.88
C ALA A 255 2.22 7.38 1.68
N GLY A 256 2.62 6.91 0.50
CA GLY A 256 1.79 6.84 -0.70
C GLY A 256 0.48 6.08 -0.52
N SER A 257 0.53 4.90 0.11
CA SER A 257 -0.65 4.09 0.39
C SER A 257 -1.55 4.75 1.43
N ALA A 258 -0.99 5.40 2.46
CA ALA A 258 -1.78 6.16 3.43
C ALA A 258 -2.51 7.35 2.79
N MET A 259 -1.85 8.09 1.91
CA MET A 259 -2.48 9.17 1.14
C MET A 259 -3.61 8.65 0.24
N TRP A 260 -3.44 7.46 -0.32
CA TRP A 260 -4.48 6.82 -1.12
C TRP A 260 -5.66 6.37 -0.27
N ALA A 261 -5.40 5.74 0.88
CA ALA A 261 -6.42 5.35 1.85
C ALA A 261 -7.22 6.55 2.36
N ALA A 262 -6.54 7.64 2.76
CA ALA A 262 -7.17 8.90 3.17
C ALA A 262 -8.13 9.42 2.10
N ARG A 263 -7.68 9.45 0.84
CA ARG A 263 -8.54 9.85 -0.28
C ARG A 263 -9.77 8.97 -0.44
N ILE A 264 -9.63 7.65 -0.32
CA ILE A 264 -10.77 6.73 -0.42
C ILE A 264 -11.77 7.04 0.71
N GLU A 265 -11.28 7.33 1.91
CA GLU A 265 -12.14 7.66 3.05
C GLU A 265 -12.85 9.00 2.85
N ASP A 266 -12.15 10.02 2.35
CA ASP A 266 -12.73 11.30 1.96
C ASP A 266 -13.83 11.14 0.91
N GLU A 267 -13.59 10.34 -0.12
CA GLU A 267 -14.58 10.05 -1.16
C GLU A 267 -15.81 9.36 -0.56
N LYS A 268 -15.63 8.39 0.35
CA LYS A 268 -16.74 7.72 1.05
C LYS A 268 -17.52 8.67 1.95
N ARG A 269 -16.84 9.52 2.72
CA ARG A 269 -17.47 10.50 3.62
C ARG A 269 -18.30 11.52 2.85
N ARG A 270 -17.81 11.97 1.69
CA ARG A 270 -18.54 12.88 0.80
C ARG A 270 -19.81 12.25 0.23
N LEU A 271 -19.73 10.98 -0.19
CA LEU A 271 -20.90 10.25 -0.70
C LEU A 271 -21.93 10.04 0.42
N ALA A 272 -21.50 9.64 1.62
CA ALA A 272 -22.40 9.49 2.76
C ALA A 272 -23.09 10.81 3.13
N VAL A 273 -22.37 11.95 3.11
CA VAL A 273 -22.97 13.26 3.33
C VAL A 273 -23.94 13.64 2.21
N GLY A 274 -23.62 13.34 0.95
CA GLY A 274 -24.51 13.60 -0.19
C GLY A 274 -25.83 12.84 -0.10
N ASP A 275 -25.79 11.57 0.32
CA ASP A 275 -26.99 10.75 0.53
C ASP A 275 -27.85 11.28 1.68
N LEU A 276 -27.23 11.83 2.73
CA LEU A 276 -27.94 12.43 3.87
C LEU A 276 -28.52 13.82 3.57
N VAL A 277 -27.84 14.62 2.73
CA VAL A 277 -28.27 15.98 2.38
C VAL A 277 -29.36 15.98 1.30
N GLY A 278 -29.59 14.85 0.61
CA GLY A 278 -30.73 14.66 -0.28
C GLY A 278 -30.82 15.75 -1.35
N ASP A 279 -29.92 15.74 -2.33
CA ASP A 279 -30.02 16.66 -3.45
C ASP A 279 -31.31 16.36 -4.23
N GLY A 280 -32.28 17.28 -4.18
CA GLY A 280 -33.57 17.22 -4.87
C GLY A 280 -33.46 17.37 -6.39
N GLY A 281 -32.52 16.65 -7.03
CA GLY A 281 -32.37 16.54 -8.48
C GLY A 281 -32.69 15.10 -8.94
N PRO A 282 -33.24 14.90 -10.15
CA PRO A 282 -33.86 13.63 -10.53
C PRO A 282 -32.79 12.56 -10.80
N SER A 283 -32.35 11.85 -9.77
CA SER A 283 -31.68 10.57 -9.92
C SER A 283 -32.74 9.52 -10.22
N ALA A 284 -32.72 9.06 -11.47
CA ALA A 284 -33.39 7.86 -11.93
C ALA A 284 -32.90 6.64 -11.11
N SER A 285 -33.58 6.35 -10.01
CA SER A 285 -33.60 5.04 -9.37
C SER A 285 -34.93 4.37 -9.70
N SER A 286 -34.84 3.18 -10.30
CA SER A 286 -35.94 2.32 -10.73
C SER A 286 -37.04 2.14 -9.66
N PRO A 287 -38.32 1.99 -10.07
CA PRO A 287 -39.43 1.81 -9.15
C PRO A 287 -39.48 0.35 -8.70
N SER A 288 -39.20 0.09 -7.42
CA SER A 288 -39.62 -1.15 -6.77
C SER A 288 -39.86 -0.86 -5.30
N GLN A 289 -41.14 -0.94 -4.92
CA GLN A 289 -41.69 -0.89 -3.57
C GLN A 289 -41.81 0.50 -2.92
N ALA A 290 -42.78 1.27 -3.40
CA ALA A 290 -43.52 2.17 -2.52
C ALA A 290 -44.60 1.35 -1.80
N VAL A 291 -44.38 1.07 -0.51
CA VAL A 291 -45.43 0.56 0.37
C VAL A 291 -46.34 1.76 0.69
N SER A 292 -47.58 1.71 0.22
CA SER A 292 -48.61 2.71 0.56
C SER A 292 -48.87 2.70 2.07
N PRO A 293 -49.07 3.85 2.74
CA PRO A 293 -49.51 3.87 4.13
C PRO A 293 -50.96 3.36 4.22
N PRO A 294 -51.36 2.71 5.33
CA PRO A 294 -52.71 2.17 5.48
C PRO A 294 -53.75 3.29 5.48
N ALA A 295 -54.89 3.02 4.84
CA ALA A 295 -56.03 3.93 4.81
C ALA A 295 -56.61 4.12 6.23
N TYR A 296 -56.88 5.36 6.57
CA TYR A 296 -57.56 5.73 7.82
C TYR A 296 -59.06 5.43 7.67
N GLU A 297 -59.58 4.44 8.40
CA GLU A 297 -61.00 4.18 8.54
C GLU A 297 -61.53 4.99 9.74
N ASP A 298 -62.49 5.88 9.48
CA ASP A 298 -63.31 6.50 10.53
C ASP A 298 -64.40 5.49 10.93
N ASP A 299 -64.36 5.04 12.19
CA ASP A 299 -65.45 4.28 12.82
C ASP A 299 -66.58 5.26 13.22
N PRO A 300 -67.81 5.12 12.69
CA PRO A 300 -68.94 5.88 13.20
C PRO A 300 -69.51 5.20 14.46
N VAL A 301 -69.82 6.03 15.46
CA VAL A 301 -70.48 5.69 16.74
C VAL A 301 -71.93 5.27 16.54
#